data_AF-A0A8J5WEM0-F1
#
_entry.id   AF-A0A8J5WEM0-F1
#
_cell.length_a   1.000
_cell.length_b   1.000
_cell.length_c   1.000
_cell.angle_alpha   90.00
_cell.angle_beta   90.00
_cell.angle_gamma   90.00
#
_symmetry.space_group_name_H-M   'P 1'
#
loop_
_entity.id
_entity.type
_entity.pdbx_description
1 polymer ?
#
loop_
_entity_poly.entity_id
_entity_poly.type
_entity_poly.pdbx_seq_one_letter_code
_entity_poly.pdbx_strand_id
1 'polypeptide(L)'
;MDLRNVTYRVTKRKKNKRQWDEQTQTWKRTYGYDCVNDDKDIPIIEAKATDEPGVDPFAQRREEEKKGIEKQEKHRLENLKKAAKVGVLPSHIQLAAIALPITRTKADVPKKPRKKDLEDVGGMASSAIATSGKFDQKLPGRGMGNQEKQQNDKILNALLAKSSEDEMDVAM
;
A
#
# COMPACT_ATOMS: atom_id res chain seq x y z
N MET A 1 -38.62 13.39 -23.97
CA MET A 1 -38.36 12.63 -22.74
C MET A 1 -36.85 12.53 -22.55
N ASP A 2 -36.30 13.16 -21.52
CA ASP A 2 -34.86 13.15 -21.26
C ASP A 2 -34.42 11.80 -20.66
N LEU A 3 -33.69 10.99 -21.44
CA LEU A 3 -33.05 9.73 -21.00
C LEU A 3 -31.79 9.99 -20.14
N ARG A 4 -31.84 10.98 -19.25
CA ARG A 4 -30.66 11.38 -18.47
C ARG A 4 -30.70 10.76 -17.06
N ASN A 5 -29.92 9.68 -16.95
CA ASN A 5 -29.21 9.23 -15.75
C ASN A 5 -30.04 8.56 -14.65
N VAL A 6 -30.42 7.29 -14.87
CA VAL A 6 -30.78 6.37 -13.78
C VAL A 6 -29.50 5.96 -13.05
N THR A 7 -29.23 6.53 -11.88
CA THR A 7 -28.11 6.12 -11.03
C THR A 7 -28.47 4.84 -10.29
N TYR A 8 -27.92 3.70 -10.73
CA TYR A 8 -28.09 2.43 -10.04
C TYR A 8 -27.24 2.39 -8.76
N ARG A 9 -27.84 1.98 -7.64
CA ARG A 9 -27.14 1.82 -6.36
C ARG A 9 -26.26 0.56 -6.41
N VAL A 10 -24.97 0.73 -6.68
CA VAL A 10 -24.00 -0.38 -6.65
C VAL A 10 -23.63 -0.72 -5.21
N THR A 11 -23.91 -1.96 -4.78
CA THR A 11 -23.41 -2.49 -3.52
C THR A 11 -21.99 -3.03 -3.70
N LYS A 12 -21.09 -2.68 -2.78
CA LYS A 12 -19.73 -3.25 -2.77
C LYS A 12 -19.82 -4.68 -2.26
N ARG A 13 -19.28 -5.63 -3.04
CA ARG A 13 -19.24 -7.05 -2.68
C ARG A 13 -17.80 -7.55 -2.67
N LYS A 14 -17.54 -8.52 -1.79
CA LYS A 14 -16.26 -9.23 -1.75
C LYS A 14 -16.16 -10.17 -2.95
N LYS A 15 -15.04 -10.16 -3.67
CA LYS A 15 -14.74 -11.12 -4.75
C LYS A 15 -13.98 -12.32 -4.18
N ASN A 16 -14.32 -13.53 -4.63
CA ASN A 16 -13.56 -14.73 -4.29
C ASN A 16 -12.18 -14.69 -4.96
N LYS A 17 -11.16 -15.23 -4.28
CA LYS A 17 -9.77 -15.29 -4.79
C LYS A 17 -9.50 -16.53 -5.64
N ARG A 18 -10.40 -17.51 -5.59
CA ARG A 18 -10.35 -18.75 -6.37
C ARG A 18 -11.65 -18.90 -7.16
N GLN A 19 -11.50 -19.44 -8.36
CA GLN A 19 -12.58 -19.75 -9.28
C GLN A 19 -12.35 -21.16 -9.82
N TRP A 20 -13.44 -21.88 -10.02
CA TRP A 20 -13.41 -23.23 -10.58
C TRP A 20 -13.10 -23.15 -12.07
N ASP A 21 -12.11 -23.92 -12.50
CA ASP A 21 -11.77 -24.11 -13.90
C ASP A 21 -12.38 -25.42 -14.38
N GLU A 22 -13.23 -25.34 -15.42
CA GLU A 22 -13.95 -26.50 -15.95
C GLU A 22 -13.04 -27.42 -16.77
N GLN A 23 -11.99 -26.89 -17.41
CA GLN A 23 -11.10 -27.69 -18.27
C GLN A 23 -10.20 -28.60 -17.44
N THR A 24 -9.61 -28.06 -16.38
CA THR A 24 -8.71 -28.82 -15.50
C THR A 24 -9.42 -29.43 -14.30
N GLN A 25 -10.70 -29.10 -14.06
CA GLN A 25 -11.47 -29.51 -12.88
C GLN A 25 -10.76 -29.18 -11.56
N THR A 26 -10.18 -27.98 -11.47
CA THR A 26 -9.45 -27.52 -10.28
C THR A 26 -9.82 -26.10 -9.88
N TRP A 27 -9.67 -25.79 -8.59
CA TRP A 27 -9.79 -24.44 -8.07
C TRP A 27 -8.53 -23.62 -8.31
N LYS A 28 -8.53 -22.82 -9.37
CA LYS A 28 -7.43 -21.90 -9.70
C LYS A 28 -7.66 -20.51 -9.14
N ARG A 29 -6.59 -19.70 -9.10
CA ARG A 29 -6.66 -18.31 -8.59
C ARG A 29 -7.30 -17.40 -9.64
N THR A 30 -7.94 -16.31 -9.22
CA THR A 30 -8.51 -15.34 -10.18
C THR A 30 -7.46 -14.37 -10.75
N TYR A 31 -6.27 -14.31 -10.14
CA TYR A 31 -5.14 -13.51 -10.58
C TYR A 31 -3.84 -14.09 -10.01
N GLY A 32 -2.71 -13.79 -10.66
CA GLY A 32 -1.37 -14.21 -10.23
C GLY A 32 -0.88 -15.44 -10.99
N TYR A 33 -0.09 -16.28 -10.34
CA TYR A 33 0.40 -17.53 -10.91
C TYR A 33 -0.72 -18.58 -11.01
N ASP A 34 -0.75 -19.32 -12.12
CA ASP A 34 -1.73 -20.38 -12.42
C ASP A 34 -3.17 -19.88 -12.22
N CYS A 35 -3.49 -18.77 -12.89
CA CYS A 35 -4.76 -18.13 -12.77
C CYS A 35 -5.76 -18.68 -13.79
N VAL A 36 -7.05 -18.52 -13.50
CA VAL A 36 -8.11 -18.98 -14.40
C VAL A 36 -8.03 -18.19 -15.70
N ASN A 37 -8.11 -18.89 -16.83
CA ASN A 37 -8.07 -18.35 -18.19
C ASN A 37 -6.75 -17.61 -18.53
N ASP A 38 -5.61 -18.18 -18.18
CA ASP A 38 -4.30 -17.67 -18.61
C ASP A 38 -4.14 -17.80 -20.14
N ASP A 39 -3.95 -16.67 -20.84
CA ASP A 39 -3.76 -16.65 -22.29
C ASP A 39 -2.51 -17.42 -22.77
N LYS A 40 -1.54 -17.66 -21.87
CA LYS A 40 -0.30 -18.41 -22.14
C LYS A 40 -0.50 -19.91 -22.18
N ASP A 41 -1.54 -20.41 -21.49
CA ASP A 41 -1.84 -21.83 -21.40
C ASP A 41 -2.71 -22.30 -22.57
N ILE A 42 -3.20 -21.37 -23.40
CA ILE A 42 -3.99 -21.65 -24.59
C ILE A 42 -3.03 -21.85 -25.77
N PRO A 43 -2.80 -23.09 -26.24
CA PRO A 43 -1.81 -23.34 -27.29
C PRO A 43 -2.32 -22.95 -28.69
N ILE A 44 -3.62 -23.02 -28.94
CA ILE A 44 -4.23 -22.75 -30.24
C ILE A 44 -5.52 -21.96 -30.01
N ILE A 45 -5.65 -20.84 -30.72
CA ILE A 45 -6.87 -20.03 -30.72
C ILE A 45 -7.56 -20.23 -32.07
N GLU A 46 -8.83 -20.59 -32.04
CA GLU A 46 -9.66 -20.65 -33.25
C GLU A 46 -9.85 -19.24 -33.81
N ALA A 47 -9.47 -19.03 -35.07
CA ALA A 47 -9.66 -17.77 -35.77
C ALA A 47 -11.17 -17.50 -35.91
N LYS A 48 -11.60 -16.28 -35.55
CA LYS A 48 -12.97 -15.85 -35.83
C LYS A 48 -13.06 -15.45 -37.29
N ALA A 49 -14.25 -15.58 -37.88
CA ALA A 49 -14.50 -15.19 -39.28
C ALA A 49 -14.24 -13.69 -39.57
N THR A 50 -14.05 -12.86 -38.54
CA THR A 50 -13.80 -11.42 -38.62
C THR A 50 -12.32 -11.06 -38.47
N ASP A 51 -11.45 -12.00 -38.09
CA ASP A 51 -10.02 -11.73 -37.95
C ASP A 51 -9.36 -11.61 -39.33
N GLU A 52 -8.63 -10.53 -39.55
CA GLU A 52 -7.91 -10.33 -40.80
C GLU A 52 -6.80 -11.40 -40.94
N PRO A 53 -6.75 -12.11 -42.08
CA PRO A 53 -5.75 -13.14 -42.31
C PRO A 53 -4.36 -12.50 -42.37
N GLY A 54 -3.55 -12.71 -41.33
CA GLY A 54 -2.17 -12.21 -41.25
C GLY A 54 -1.79 -11.60 -39.90
N VAL A 55 -2.76 -11.33 -39.01
CA VAL A 55 -2.48 -10.80 -37.67
C VAL A 55 -2.50 -11.91 -36.63
N ASP A 56 -1.46 -11.98 -35.79
CA ASP A 56 -1.37 -12.94 -34.68
C ASP A 56 -2.46 -12.64 -33.62
N PRO A 57 -3.38 -13.57 -33.33
CA PRO A 57 -4.43 -13.38 -32.32
C PRO A 57 -3.88 -13.15 -30.91
N PHE A 58 -2.71 -13.70 -30.57
CA PHE A 58 -2.07 -13.46 -29.27
C PHE A 58 -1.48 -12.05 -29.16
N ALA A 59 -1.08 -11.44 -30.29
CA ALA A 59 -0.64 -10.04 -30.29
C ALA A 59 -1.81 -9.09 -30.01
N GLN A 60 -2.97 -9.34 -30.63
CA GLN A 60 -4.17 -8.53 -30.40
C GLN A 60 -4.63 -8.56 -28.95
N ARG A 61 -4.73 -9.74 -28.32
CA ARG A 61 -5.11 -9.84 -26.89
C ARG A 61 -4.15 -9.06 -25.98
N ARG A 62 -2.85 -9.19 -26.19
CA ARG A 62 -1.84 -8.43 -25.43
C ARG A 62 -2.01 -6.91 -25.60
N GLU A 63 -2.37 -6.45 -26.79
CA GLU A 63 -2.67 -5.03 -27.01
C GLU A 63 -3.96 -4.59 -26.32
N GLU A 64 -5.01 -5.40 -26.36
CA GLU A 64 -6.27 -5.12 -25.66
C GLU A 64 -6.09 -5.04 -24.15
N GLU A 65 -5.32 -5.97 -23.56
CA GLU A 65 -4.96 -5.94 -22.15
C GLU A 65 -4.22 -4.66 -21.79
N LYS A 66 -3.19 -4.29 -22.58
CA LYS A 66 -2.45 -3.03 -22.41
C LYS A 66 -3.38 -1.82 -22.48
N LYS A 67 -4.27 -1.75 -23.47
CA LYS A 67 -5.26 -0.67 -23.62
C LYS A 67 -6.17 -0.57 -22.38
N GLY A 68 -6.57 -1.70 -21.81
CA GLY A 68 -7.34 -1.76 -20.56
C GLY A 68 -6.57 -1.20 -19.35
N ILE A 69 -5.32 -1.59 -19.20
CA ILE A 69 -4.42 -1.10 -18.14
C ILE A 69 -4.16 0.39 -18.29
N GLU A 70 -3.81 0.85 -19.50
CA GLU A 70 -3.58 2.26 -19.82
C GLU A 70 -4.81 3.12 -19.52
N LYS A 71 -6.01 2.63 -19.86
CA LYS A 71 -7.27 3.31 -19.52
C LYS A 71 -7.44 3.45 -18.01
N GLN A 72 -7.16 2.39 -17.24
CA GLN A 72 -7.26 2.43 -15.78
C GLN A 72 -6.25 3.41 -15.17
N GLU A 73 -5.01 3.41 -15.66
CA GLU A 73 -3.97 4.35 -15.22
C GLU A 73 -4.32 5.79 -15.54
N LYS A 74 -4.84 6.05 -16.74
CA LYS A 74 -5.33 7.36 -17.15
C LYS A 74 -6.43 7.86 -16.20
N HIS A 75 -7.42 7.03 -15.89
CA HIS A 75 -8.47 7.39 -14.93
C HIS A 75 -7.93 7.62 -13.52
N ARG A 76 -6.94 6.84 -13.07
CA ARG A 76 -6.27 7.06 -11.78
C ARG A 76 -5.59 8.43 -11.74
N LEU A 77 -4.83 8.79 -12.78
CA LEU A 77 -4.16 10.08 -12.88
C LEU A 77 -5.16 11.24 -12.94
N GLU A 78 -6.24 11.12 -13.71
CA GLU A 78 -7.30 12.12 -13.79
C GLU A 78 -7.99 12.33 -12.43
N ASN A 79 -8.29 11.26 -11.70
CA ASN A 79 -8.89 11.35 -10.37
C ASN A 79 -7.95 12.01 -9.36
N LEU A 80 -6.65 11.71 -9.41
CA LEU A 80 -5.63 12.37 -8.58
C LEU A 80 -5.50 13.86 -8.92
N LYS A 81 -5.49 14.23 -10.21
CA LYS A 81 -5.47 15.63 -10.66
C LYS A 81 -6.71 16.39 -10.18
N LYS A 82 -7.89 15.78 -10.27
CA LYS A 82 -9.15 16.35 -9.77
C LYS A 82 -9.12 16.52 -8.25
N ALA A 83 -8.66 15.52 -7.50
CA ALA A 83 -8.51 15.60 -6.05
C ALA A 83 -7.55 16.72 -5.63
N ALA A 84 -6.42 16.87 -6.33
CA ALA A 84 -5.46 17.94 -6.08
C ALA A 84 -6.02 19.34 -6.42
N LYS A 85 -6.73 19.47 -7.55
CA LYS A 85 -7.32 20.75 -7.98
C LYS A 85 -8.37 21.30 -7.01
N VAL A 86 -9.10 20.42 -6.32
CA VAL A 86 -10.22 20.81 -5.45
C VAL A 86 -9.74 21.33 -4.08
N GLY A 87 -8.45 21.27 -3.75
CA GLY A 87 -7.93 21.83 -2.48
C GLY A 87 -8.44 21.12 -1.21
N VAL A 88 -9.15 20.00 -1.37
CA VAL A 88 -9.69 19.14 -0.29
C VAL A 88 -8.82 17.89 -0.16
N LEU A 89 -7.50 18.07 -0.21
CA LEU A 89 -6.57 17.02 0.19
C LEU A 89 -6.42 17.08 1.73
N PRO A 90 -6.36 15.96 2.45
CA PRO A 90 -5.97 15.96 3.86
C PRO A 90 -4.65 16.72 4.05
N SER A 91 -4.52 17.51 5.12
CA SER A 91 -3.41 18.44 5.38
C SER A 91 -2.02 17.81 5.16
N HIS A 92 -1.84 16.55 5.57
CA HIS A 92 -0.60 15.79 5.39
C HIS A 92 -0.19 15.59 3.92
N ILE A 93 -1.16 15.36 3.02
CA ILE A 93 -0.90 15.15 1.59
C ILE A 93 -0.64 16.50 0.88
N GLN A 94 -1.24 17.59 1.37
CA GLN A 94 -0.95 18.94 0.87
C GLN A 94 0.51 19.34 1.15
N LEU A 95 1.00 19.07 2.36
CA LEU A 95 2.38 19.38 2.74
C LEU A 95 3.40 18.57 1.92
N ALA A 96 3.12 17.28 1.68
CA ALA A 96 3.96 16.43 0.83
C ALA A 96 3.99 16.93 -0.63
N ALA A 97 2.87 17.45 -1.15
CA ALA A 97 2.81 18.04 -2.49
C ALA A 97 3.60 19.36 -2.59
N ILE A 98 3.65 20.16 -1.52
CA ILE A 98 4.45 21.40 -1.45
C ILE A 98 5.96 21.10 -1.41
N ALA A 99 6.35 19.98 -0.79
CA ALA A 99 7.76 19.59 -0.66
C ALA A 99 8.39 19.07 -1.95
N LEU A 100 7.59 18.72 -2.97
CA LEU A 100 8.10 18.27 -4.26
C LEU A 100 8.45 19.48 -5.17
N PRO A 101 9.68 19.59 -5.70
CA PRO A 101 10.13 20.75 -6.46
C PRO A 101 9.50 20.90 -7.87
N ILE A 102 8.64 19.97 -8.28
CA ILE A 102 8.17 19.83 -9.67
C ILE A 102 6.97 20.73 -9.97
N THR A 103 6.15 21.11 -8.98
CA THR A 103 5.06 22.08 -9.17
C THR A 103 5.48 23.46 -8.69
N ARG A 104 6.35 24.10 -9.48
CA ARG A 104 6.73 25.50 -9.34
C ARG A 104 5.55 26.41 -9.72
N THR A 105 4.58 26.59 -8.82
CA THR A 105 3.84 27.85 -8.74
C THR A 105 4.30 28.55 -7.48
N LYS A 106 5.12 29.58 -7.66
CA LYS A 106 5.51 30.53 -6.61
C LYS A 106 4.32 31.45 -6.26
N ALA A 107 3.19 30.88 -5.87
CA ALA A 107 2.11 31.62 -5.25
C ALA A 107 2.09 31.24 -3.78
N ASP A 108 2.76 32.08 -2.98
CA ASP A 108 2.65 32.19 -1.53
C ASP A 108 2.76 30.90 -0.71
N VAL A 109 3.99 30.35 -0.61
CA VAL A 109 4.36 29.62 0.61
C VAL A 109 4.51 30.66 1.73
N PRO A 110 3.64 30.68 2.75
CA PRO A 110 3.84 31.60 3.86
C PRO A 110 5.12 31.19 4.59
N LYS A 111 6.11 32.09 4.66
CA LYS A 111 7.38 31.87 5.38
C LYS A 111 7.20 31.59 6.88
N LYS A 112 5.97 31.72 7.39
CA LYS A 112 5.58 31.46 8.77
C LYS A 112 4.27 30.64 8.76
N PRO A 113 4.23 29.44 9.37
CA PRO A 113 2.96 28.72 9.54
C PRO A 113 2.00 29.58 10.37
N ARG A 114 0.70 29.56 10.05
CA ARG A 114 -0.29 30.34 10.82
C ARG A 114 -0.53 29.62 12.16
N LYS A 115 -0.96 30.37 13.18
CA LYS A 115 -1.20 29.82 14.53
C LYS A 115 -2.15 28.61 14.54
N LYS A 116 -3.16 28.63 13.66
CA LYS A 116 -4.11 27.53 13.46
C LYS A 116 -3.45 26.26 12.90
N ASP A 117 -2.52 26.42 11.96
CA ASP A 117 -1.78 25.29 11.37
C ASP A 117 -0.87 24.62 12.42
N LEU A 118 -0.29 25.43 13.32
CA LEU A 118 0.51 24.96 14.45
C LEU A 118 -0.34 24.27 15.52
N GLU A 119 -1.52 24.80 15.85
CA GLU A 119 -2.46 24.20 16.79
C GLU A 119 -3.00 22.85 16.28
N ASP A 120 -3.34 22.75 14.98
CA ASP A 120 -3.78 21.50 14.37
C ASP A 120 -2.67 20.44 14.33
N VAL A 121 -1.44 20.84 13.99
CA VAL A 121 -0.27 19.95 14.05
C VAL A 121 0.03 19.51 15.49
N GLY A 122 -0.10 20.43 16.45
CA GLY A 122 0.07 20.12 17.88
C GLY A 122 -1.00 19.15 18.42
N GLY A 123 -2.26 19.31 18.03
CA GLY A 123 -3.36 18.40 18.36
C GLY A 123 -3.19 17.01 17.73
N MET A 124 -2.72 16.94 16.48
CA MET A 124 -2.43 15.68 15.79
C MET A 124 -1.18 14.99 16.35
N ALA A 125 -0.11 15.72 16.63
CA ALA A 125 1.09 15.17 17.26
C ALA A 125 0.77 14.65 18.68
N SER A 126 -0.07 15.36 19.43
CA SER A 126 -0.51 14.92 20.75
C SER A 126 -1.34 13.64 20.69
N SER A 127 -2.24 13.50 19.71
CA SER A 127 -3.01 12.27 19.52
C SER A 127 -2.19 11.11 18.93
N ALA A 128 -1.18 11.40 18.11
CA ALA A 128 -0.23 10.41 17.61
C ALA A 128 0.74 9.90 18.69
N ILE A 129 1.18 10.77 19.61
CA ILE A 129 1.94 10.37 20.82
C ILE A 129 0.99 9.71 21.84
N ALA A 130 -0.31 9.99 21.82
CA ALA A 130 -1.27 9.29 22.67
C ALA A 130 -1.47 7.81 22.31
N THR A 131 -0.98 7.33 21.15
CA THR A 131 -0.94 5.89 20.85
C THR A 131 0.35 5.22 21.30
N SER A 132 1.44 5.95 21.60
CA SER A 132 2.65 5.33 22.17
C SER A 132 2.55 5.06 23.67
N GLY A 133 1.50 5.54 24.33
CA GLY A 133 1.18 5.24 25.75
C GLY A 133 0.12 4.15 25.95
N LYS A 134 -0.38 3.53 24.88
CA LYS A 134 -1.39 2.45 24.93
C LYS A 134 -0.86 1.09 24.49
N PHE A 135 0.46 0.94 24.33
CA PHE A 135 1.09 -0.34 23.99
C PHE A 135 1.48 -1.19 25.20
N ASP A 136 1.21 -0.74 26.43
CA ASP A 136 1.39 -1.57 27.62
C ASP A 136 0.26 -1.36 28.63
N GLN A 137 -0.97 -1.72 28.24
CA GLN A 137 -1.98 -2.02 29.24
C GLN A 137 -1.65 -3.40 29.82
N LYS A 138 -0.87 -3.40 30.91
CA LYS A 138 -0.45 -4.61 31.63
C LYS A 138 -1.68 -5.42 32.03
N LEU A 139 -1.88 -6.57 31.39
CA LEU A 139 -2.84 -7.58 31.85
C LEU A 139 -2.37 -8.08 33.23
N PRO A 140 -3.25 -8.17 34.25
CA PRO A 140 -2.87 -8.73 35.53
C PRO A 140 -2.47 -10.20 35.32
N GLY A 141 -1.18 -10.50 35.42
CA GLY A 141 -0.61 -11.84 35.20
C GLY A 141 0.55 -11.93 34.19
N ARG A 142 0.81 -10.89 33.38
CA ARG A 142 2.06 -10.79 32.59
C ARG A 142 3.03 -9.80 33.24
N GLY A 143 3.71 -10.24 34.29
CA GLY A 143 5.04 -9.70 34.59
C GLY A 143 6.04 -10.29 33.58
N MET A 144 7.10 -9.56 33.23
CA MET A 144 8.27 -10.14 32.56
C MET A 144 8.60 -11.45 33.25
N GLY A 145 8.54 -12.56 32.53
CA GLY A 145 8.66 -13.89 33.12
C GLY A 145 9.95 -13.97 33.93
N ASN A 146 9.94 -14.66 35.07
CA ASN A 146 11.15 -14.83 35.89
C ASN A 146 12.34 -15.38 35.09
N GLN A 147 12.06 -16.10 33.99
CA GLN A 147 13.05 -16.58 33.03
C GLN A 147 13.74 -15.46 32.24
N GLU A 148 12.99 -14.43 31.82
CA GLU A 148 13.51 -13.30 31.04
C GLU A 148 14.38 -12.39 31.91
N LYS A 149 13.98 -12.18 33.18
CA LYS A 149 14.83 -11.50 34.17
C LYS A 149 16.13 -12.27 34.43
N GLN A 150 16.04 -13.57 34.66
CA GLN A 150 17.23 -14.43 34.82
C GLN A 150 18.14 -14.44 33.58
N GLN A 151 17.56 -14.39 32.37
CA GLN A 151 18.32 -14.29 31.13
C GLN A 151 19.02 -12.94 31.02
N ASN A 152 18.33 -11.84 31.30
CA ASN A 152 18.92 -10.49 31.28
C ASN A 152 20.02 -10.33 32.34
N ASP A 153 19.81 -10.83 33.57
CA ASP A 153 20.80 -10.77 34.63
C ASP A 153 22.05 -11.61 34.29
N LYS A 154 21.88 -12.77 33.64
CA LYS A 154 23.00 -13.58 33.12
C LYS A 154 23.80 -12.83 32.05
N ILE A 155 23.12 -12.18 31.10
CA ILE A 155 23.77 -11.43 30.03
C ILE A 155 24.55 -10.24 30.60
N LEU A 156 23.96 -9.53 31.57
CA LEU A 156 24.55 -8.35 32.19
C LEU A 156 25.81 -8.71 33.01
N ASN A 157 25.75 -9.80 33.78
CA ASN A 157 26.91 -10.32 34.51
C ASN A 157 28.02 -10.82 33.57
N ALA A 158 27.67 -11.45 32.43
CA ALA A 158 28.65 -11.90 31.44
C ALA A 158 29.35 -10.72 30.73
N LEU A 159 28.63 -9.62 30.48
CA LEU A 159 29.20 -8.39 29.93
C LEU A 159 30.14 -7.71 30.92
N LEU A 160 29.74 -7.60 32.19
CA LEU A 160 30.58 -7.03 33.24
C LEU A 160 31.88 -7.81 33.45
N ALA A 161 31.80 -9.15 33.44
CA ALA A 161 32.98 -10.01 33.57
C ALA A 161 33.95 -9.87 32.38
N LYS A 162 33.42 -9.75 31.15
CA LYS A 162 34.25 -9.50 29.96
C LYS A 162 34.92 -8.13 29.99
N SER A 163 34.21 -7.08 30.43
CA SER A 163 34.83 -5.77 30.59
C SER A 163 35.92 -5.73 31.66
N SER A 164 35.88 -6.63 32.66
CA SER A 164 36.98 -6.74 33.65
C SER A 164 38.17 -7.56 33.15
N GLU A 165 37.99 -8.45 32.17
CA GLU A 165 39.07 -9.21 31.56
C GLU A 165 39.84 -8.35 30.54
N ASP A 166 39.15 -7.53 29.75
CA ASP A 166 39.76 -6.64 28.74
C ASP A 166 40.60 -5.50 29.37
N GLU A 167 40.28 -5.06 30.60
CA GLU A 167 41.06 -4.05 31.33
C GLU A 167 42.38 -4.61 31.92
N MET A 168 42.52 -5.94 32.04
CA MET A 168 43.75 -6.56 32.58
C MET A 168 44.81 -6.82 31.49
N ASP A 169 44.42 -6.92 30.21
CA ASP A 169 45.34 -7.16 29.09
C ASP A 169 46.01 -5.88 28.54
N VAL A 170 45.57 -4.69 28.97
CA VAL A 170 46.23 -3.41 28.62
C VAL A 170 47.34 -3.02 29.63
N ALA A 171 47.46 -3.76 30.74
CA ALA A 171 48.41 -3.49 31.81
C ALA A 171 49.59 -4.50 31.91
N MET A 172 49.91 -5.23 30.82
CA MET A 172 51.14 -6.03 30.72
C MET A 172 52.00 -5.62 29.53
#